data_AF-A0A958E4E2-F1
#
_entry.id   AF-A0A958E4E2-F1
#
_cell.length_a   1.000
_cell.length_b   1.000
_cell.length_c   1.000
_cell.angle_alpha   90.00
_cell.angle_beta   90.00
_cell.angle_gamma   90.00
#
_symmetry.space_group_name_H-M   'P 1'
#
loop_
_entity.id
_entity.type
_entity.pdbx_description
1 polymer ?
#
loop_
_entity_poly.entity_id
_entity_poly.type
_entity_poly.pdbx_seq_one_letter_code
_entity_poly.pdbx_strand_id
1 'polypeptide(L)'
;MKNMKKWIVACTAALLLSVVLNSCGDSQKPDDTAIVAEVGDYKITVAELKNRLEQDYKDKAISEITAEEKKQSLDKLIDVRRKAVWAVRQQLEKDP
;
A
#
# COMPACT_ATOMS: atom_id res chain seq x y z
N MET A 1 -31.09 -26.47 35.39
CA MET A 1 -29.83 -26.64 34.61
C MET A 1 -30.21 -27.24 33.25
N LYS A 2 -29.96 -26.71 32.06
CA LYS A 2 -29.15 -25.60 31.55
C LYS A 2 -29.79 -25.17 30.21
N ASN A 3 -30.71 -24.20 30.23
CA ASN A 3 -31.21 -23.53 29.01
C ASN A 3 -30.20 -22.46 28.58
N MET A 4 -28.97 -22.88 28.31
CA MET A 4 -27.79 -21.99 28.30
C MET A 4 -27.00 -22.08 26.98
N LYS A 5 -27.68 -22.32 25.85
CA LYS A 5 -27.04 -22.50 24.53
C LYS A 5 -27.85 -21.90 23.37
N LYS A 6 -28.40 -20.69 23.49
CA LYS A 6 -29.00 -19.99 22.32
C LYS A 6 -28.72 -18.49 22.20
N TRP A 7 -27.88 -17.91 23.07
CA TRP A 7 -27.66 -16.45 23.11
C TRP A 7 -26.21 -16.00 22.84
N ILE A 8 -25.35 -16.85 22.25
CA ILE A 8 -23.93 -16.50 22.03
C ILE A 8 -23.58 -16.31 20.54
N VAL A 9 -24.47 -16.64 19.61
CA VAL A 9 -24.15 -16.54 18.17
C VAL A 9 -24.58 -15.19 17.56
N ALA A 10 -25.40 -14.39 18.25
CA ALA A 10 -25.91 -13.13 17.71
C ALA A 10 -25.07 -11.88 18.04
N CYS A 11 -24.22 -11.91 19.07
CA CYS A 11 -23.48 -10.71 19.51
C CYS A 11 -22.16 -10.48 18.78
N THR A 12 -21.59 -11.46 18.09
CA THR A 12 -20.32 -11.31 17.36
C THR A 12 -20.49 -10.79 15.93
N ALA A 13 -21.67 -10.89 15.33
CA ALA A 13 -21.94 -10.34 13.99
C ALA A 13 -22.17 -8.82 14.00
N ALA A 14 -22.75 -8.27 15.07
CA ALA A 14 -23.03 -6.84 15.18
C ALA A 14 -21.78 -5.98 15.38
N LEU A 15 -20.74 -6.51 16.05
CA LEU A 15 -19.50 -5.78 16.28
C LEU A 15 -18.59 -5.69 15.04
N LEU A 16 -18.73 -6.59 14.07
CA LEU A 16 -17.93 -6.56 12.84
C LEU A 16 -18.49 -5.62 11.77
N LEU A 17 -19.79 -5.30 11.80
CA LEU A 17 -20.41 -4.37 10.85
C LEU A 17 -20.17 -2.89 11.18
N SER A 18 -19.84 -2.56 12.43
CA SER A 18 -19.53 -1.18 12.84
C SER A 18 -18.11 -0.74 12.50
N VAL A 19 -17.18 -1.68 12.27
CA VAL A 19 -15.78 -1.36 11.97
C VAL A 19 -15.61 -1.01 10.49
N VAL A 20 -16.46 -1.52 9.60
CA VAL A 20 -16.32 -1.30 8.15
C VAL A 20 -16.87 0.07 7.69
N LEU A 21 -17.71 0.74 8.50
CA LEU A 21 -18.32 2.03 8.14
C LEU A 21 -17.65 3.26 8.80
N ASN A 22 -16.64 3.08 9.66
CA ASN A 22 -15.97 4.18 10.38
C ASN A 22 -14.57 4.54 9.86
N SER A 23 -14.16 4.09 8.68
CA SER A 23 -12.94 4.61 8.03
C SER A 23 -13.25 5.19 6.65
N CYS A 24 -14.31 5.98 6.58
CA CYS A 24 -14.61 6.87 5.48
C CYS A 24 -14.83 8.27 6.09
N GLY A 25 -13.78 8.87 6.63
CA GLY A 25 -13.95 10.09 7.41
C GLY A 25 -12.70 10.72 8.00
N ASP A 26 -11.49 10.30 7.61
CA ASP A 26 -10.31 11.11 7.89
C ASP A 26 -9.66 11.51 6.58
N SER A 27 -9.84 12.78 6.23
CA SER A 27 -9.12 13.42 5.13
C SER A 27 -7.69 13.73 5.57
N GLN A 28 -7.02 12.75 6.19
CA GLN A 28 -5.59 12.79 6.42
C GLN A 28 -4.96 12.68 5.05
N LYS A 29 -4.38 13.81 4.60
CA LYS A 29 -3.43 13.78 3.48
C LYS A 29 -2.46 12.63 3.77
N PRO A 30 -2.25 11.72 2.81
CA PRO A 30 -1.41 10.56 3.04
C PRO A 30 -0.04 11.06 3.53
N ASP A 31 0.36 10.61 4.71
CA ASP A 31 1.69 10.88 5.26
C ASP A 31 2.72 10.37 4.26
N ASP A 32 3.69 11.20 3.91
CA ASP A 32 4.75 10.89 2.94
C ASP A 32 5.56 9.66 3.38
N THR A 33 5.55 9.31 4.68
CA THR A 33 6.21 8.12 5.23
C THR A 33 5.36 6.85 5.18
N ALA A 34 4.07 6.95 4.84
CA ALA A 34 3.18 5.80 4.79
C ALA A 34 3.66 4.80 3.73
N ILE A 35 3.56 3.51 4.06
CA ILE A 35 4.02 2.42 3.20
C ILE A 35 2.90 2.08 2.20
N VAL A 36 3.23 2.08 0.91
CA VAL A 36 2.30 1.74 -0.18
C VAL A 36 2.56 0.34 -0.77
N ALA A 37 3.77 -0.19 -0.61
CA ALA A 37 4.14 -1.53 -1.03
C ALA A 37 5.41 -2.01 -0.33
N GLU A 38 5.65 -3.32 -0.33
CA GLU A 38 6.86 -3.95 0.23
C GLU A 38 7.47 -4.94 -0.78
N VAL A 39 8.80 -4.96 -0.88
CA VAL A 39 9.56 -5.85 -1.76
C VAL A 39 10.70 -6.49 -0.95
N GLY A 40 10.44 -7.68 -0.39
CA GLY A 40 11.32 -8.26 0.61
C GLY A 40 11.37 -7.37 1.86
N ASP A 41 12.57 -6.99 2.29
CA ASP A 41 12.75 -6.08 3.44
C ASP A 41 12.66 -4.59 3.03
N TYR A 42 12.52 -4.29 1.74
CA TYR A 42 12.42 -2.92 1.26
C TYR A 42 10.98 -2.42 1.31
N LYS A 43 10.76 -1.26 1.94
CA LYS A 43 9.46 -0.60 2.04
C LYS A 43 9.39 0.56 1.06
N ILE A 44 8.37 0.59 0.22
CA ILE A 44 8.08 1.68 -0.71
C ILE A 44 7.10 2.63 -0.03
N THR A 45 7.49 3.88 0.09
CA THR A 45 6.70 4.94 0.75
C THR A 45 5.82 5.74 -0.23
N VAL A 46 4.85 6.49 0.29
CA VAL A 46 4.06 7.46 -0.47
C VAL A 46 4.96 8.48 -1.15
N ALA A 47 5.99 9.00 -0.46
CA ALA A 47 6.96 9.93 -1.04
C ALA A 47 7.68 9.35 -2.26
N GLU A 48 8.12 8.08 -2.21
CA GLU A 48 8.76 7.43 -3.34
C GLU A 48 7.82 7.24 -4.52
N LEU A 49 6.57 6.82 -4.25
CA LEU A 49 5.57 6.72 -5.30
C LEU A 49 5.27 8.08 -5.92
N LYS A 50 5.15 9.13 -5.09
CA LYS A 50 4.93 10.51 -5.55
C LYS A 50 6.06 10.99 -6.44
N ASN A 51 7.31 10.82 -6.02
CA ASN A 51 8.49 11.14 -6.82
C ASN A 51 8.48 10.38 -8.16
N ARG A 52 8.08 9.11 -8.15
CA ARG A 52 7.97 8.32 -9.38
C ARG A 52 6.87 8.84 -10.31
N LEU A 53 5.72 9.23 -9.77
CA LEU A 53 4.62 9.80 -10.54
C LEU A 53 5.00 11.14 -11.17
N GLU A 54 5.70 12.01 -10.43
CA GLU A 54 6.21 13.29 -10.96
C GLU A 54 7.22 13.07 -12.10
N GLN A 55 8.00 11.98 -12.04
CA GLN A 55 8.94 11.61 -13.11
C GLN A 55 8.24 11.01 -14.34
N ASP A 56 7.28 10.10 -14.13
CA ASP A 56 6.56 9.41 -15.20
C ASP A 56 5.55 10.34 -15.91
N TYR A 57 5.00 11.34 -15.20
CA TYR A 57 3.94 12.23 -15.66
C TYR A 57 4.27 13.72 -15.44
N LYS A 58 5.38 14.20 -16.03
CA LYS A 58 5.91 15.57 -15.83
C LYS A 58 4.92 16.69 -16.13
N ASP A 59 3.97 16.45 -17.04
CA ASP A 59 3.01 17.44 -17.52
C ASP A 59 1.62 17.32 -16.86
N LYS A 60 1.46 16.43 -15.86
CA LYS A 60 0.19 16.24 -15.14
C LYS A 60 0.36 16.52 -13.66
N ALA A 61 -0.62 17.18 -13.05
CA ALA A 61 -0.66 17.24 -11.59
C ALA A 61 -0.96 15.84 -11.02
N ILE A 62 -0.38 15.48 -9.86
CA ILE A 62 -0.61 14.17 -9.23
C ILE A 62 -2.10 13.89 -8.95
N SER A 63 -2.89 14.93 -8.72
CA SER A 63 -4.35 14.85 -8.55
C SER A 63 -5.08 14.43 -9.83
N GLU A 64 -4.51 14.67 -11.00
CA GLU A 64 -5.08 14.35 -12.32
C GLU A 64 -4.66 12.95 -12.81
N ILE A 65 -3.66 12.36 -12.18
CA ILE A 65 -3.22 11.00 -12.50
C ILE A 65 -4.26 10.00 -12.00
N THR A 66 -4.74 9.18 -12.93
CA THR A 66 -5.77 8.16 -12.67
C THR A 66 -5.26 7.08 -11.71
N ALA A 67 -6.18 6.36 -11.06
CA ALA A 67 -5.81 5.24 -10.20
C ALA A 67 -5.03 4.14 -10.96
N GLU A 68 -5.37 3.90 -12.23
CA GLU A 68 -4.69 2.91 -13.06
C GLU A 68 -3.26 3.36 -13.42
N GLU A 69 -3.06 4.63 -13.79
CA GLU A 69 -1.73 5.19 -14.00
C GLU A 69 -0.88 5.14 -12.71
N LYS A 70 -1.48 5.45 -11.55
CA LYS A 70 -0.81 5.32 -10.25
C LYS A 70 -0.35 3.90 -9.98
N LYS A 71 -1.21 2.93 -10.25
CA LYS A 71 -0.90 1.50 -10.13
C LYS A 71 0.22 1.11 -11.08
N GLN A 72 0.18 1.53 -12.34
CA GLN A 72 1.23 1.22 -13.32
C GLN A 72 2.61 1.78 -12.90
N SER A 73 2.66 3.00 -12.37
CA SER A 73 3.91 3.55 -11.83
C SER A 73 4.39 2.82 -10.58
N LEU A 74 3.47 2.40 -9.70
CA LEU A 74 3.79 1.58 -8.54
C LEU A 74 4.37 0.21 -8.97
N ASP A 75 3.76 -0.45 -9.94
CA ASP A 75 4.23 -1.74 -10.48
C ASP A 75 5.65 -1.60 -11.08
N LYS A 76 5.91 -0.52 -11.83
CA LYS A 76 7.26 -0.21 -12.34
C LYS A 76 8.26 0.01 -11.19
N LEU A 77 7.85 0.70 -10.13
CA LEU A 77 8.71 0.94 -8.98
C LEU A 77 9.03 -0.36 -8.23
N ILE A 78 8.04 -1.22 -8.04
CA ILE A 78 8.20 -2.57 -7.46
C ILE A 78 9.17 -3.41 -8.29
N ASP A 79 9.04 -3.42 -9.62
CA ASP A 79 9.92 -4.19 -10.50
C ASP A 79 11.38 -3.70 -10.42
N VAL A 80 11.60 -2.38 -10.40
CA VAL A 80 12.92 -1.78 -10.20
C VAL A 80 13.51 -2.22 -8.86
N ARG A 81 12.74 -2.17 -7.77
CA ARG A 81 13.21 -2.60 -6.44
C ARG A 81 13.51 -4.09 -6.41
N ARG A 82 12.68 -4.93 -7.04
CA ARG A 82 12.92 -6.38 -7.14
C ARG A 82 14.23 -6.68 -7.86
N LYS A 83 14.52 -5.98 -8.97
CA LYS A 83 15.77 -6.10 -9.70
C LYS A 83 16.97 -5.64 -8.87
N ALA A 84 16.84 -4.53 -8.14
CA ALA A 84 17.90 -4.04 -7.26
C ALA A 84 18.22 -5.04 -6.13
N VAL A 85 17.20 -5.57 -5.45
CA VAL A 85 17.36 -6.61 -4.42
C VAL A 85 18.06 -7.85 -4.98
N TRP A 86 17.67 -8.26 -6.19
CA TRP A 86 18.32 -9.38 -6.86
C TRP A 86 19.79 -9.08 -7.20
N ALA A 87 20.10 -7.89 -7.71
CA ALA A 87 21.47 -7.48 -8.06
C ALA A 87 22.40 -7.47 -6.83
N VAL A 88 21.92 -6.97 -5.69
CA VAL A 88 22.66 -7.01 -4.41
C VAL A 88 22.94 -8.46 -4.00
N ARG A 89 21.93 -9.35 -4.10
CA ARG A 89 22.11 -10.79 -3.79
C ARG A 89 23.14 -11.47 -4.69
N GLN A 90 23.25 -11.03 -5.94
CA GLN A 90 24.25 -11.52 -6.90
C GLN A 90 25.61 -10.83 -6.75
N GLN A 91 25.77 -9.89 -5.81
CA GLN A 91 26.98 -9.08 -5.64
C GLN A 91 27.41 -8.32 -6.91
N LEU A 92 26.45 -7.97 -7.78
CA LEU A 92 26.72 -7.22 -9.03
C LEU A 92 27.25 -5.82 -8.76
N GLU A 93 27.09 -5.30 -7.54
CA GLU A 93 27.72 -4.06 -7.07
C GLU A 93 29.26 -4.12 -7.08
N LYS A 94 29.85 -5.33 -7.21
CA LYS A 94 31.29 -5.57 -7.29
C LYS A 94 31.76 -5.95 -8.70
N ASP A 95 30.84 -6.03 -9.66
CA ASP A 95 31.15 -6.33 -11.06
C ASP A 95 31.68 -5.04 -11.73
N PRO A 96 32.92 -5.00 -12.25
CA PRO A 96 33.60 -3.78 -12.71
C PRO A 96 32.98 -3.10 -13.94
#